data_AF-A0A180FVR8-F1
#
_entry.id   AF-A0A180FVR8-F1
#
_cell.length_a   1.000
_cell.length_b   1.000
_cell.length_c   1.000
_cell.angle_alpha   90.00
_cell.angle_beta   90.00
_cell.angle_gamma   90.00
#
_symmetry.space_group_name_H-M   'P 1'
#
loop_
_entity.id
_entity.type
_entity.pdbx_description
1 polymer ?
#
loop_
_entity_poly.entity_id
_entity_poly.type
_entity_poly.pdbx_seq_one_letter_code
_entity_poly.pdbx_strand_id
1 'polypeptide(L)'
;WVLGAVSVALVLAFVLRFRQLGYVLGAVGAATNSALVPFVRQKTIRLTTFRKDGTPGSSPVSIVVEGDRAYFRSFERAVKVRRMRRNPTVEFCPATASGKPTGSTQSGSVRLLEGLNI
;
A
#
# COMPACT_ATOMS: atom_id res chain seq x y z
N TRP A 1 -45.08 0.64 3.54
CA TRP A 1 -44.22 0.44 4.74
C TRP A 1 -43.15 -0.63 4.55
N VAL A 2 -43.49 -1.87 4.21
CA VAL A 2 -42.51 -2.96 4.02
C VAL A 2 -41.44 -2.64 2.96
N LEU A 3 -41.83 -2.07 1.81
CA LEU A 3 -40.88 -1.70 0.75
C LEU A 3 -39.87 -0.63 1.19
N GLY A 4 -40.30 0.34 2.01
CA GLY A 4 -39.42 1.36 2.57
C GLY A 4 -38.43 0.78 3.58
N ALA A 5 -38.89 -0.12 4.45
CA ALA A 5 -38.04 -0.81 5.42
C ALA A 5 -36.99 -1.71 4.73
N VAL A 6 -37.39 -2.44 3.69
CA VAL A 6 -36.48 -3.27 2.89
C VAL A 6 -35.43 -2.42 2.17
N SER A 7 -35.82 -1.27 1.61
CA SER A 7 -34.88 -0.37 0.94
C SER A 7 -33.84 0.20 1.90
N VAL A 8 -34.26 0.62 3.10
CA VAL A 8 -33.34 1.09 4.16
C VAL A 8 -32.41 -0.03 4.62
N ALA A 9 -32.92 -1.25 4.79
CA ALA A 9 -32.10 -2.40 5.18
C ALA A 9 -31.05 -2.75 4.11
N LEU A 10 -31.41 -2.68 2.82
CA LEU A 10 -30.46 -2.91 1.72
C LEU A 10 -29.39 -1.82 1.65
N VAL A 11 -29.76 -0.55 1.80
CA VAL A 11 -28.78 0.56 1.85
C VAL A 11 -27.85 0.40 3.05
N LEU A 12 -28.38 0.04 4.21
CA LEU A 12 -27.58 -0.18 5.42
C LEU A 12 -26.63 -1.37 5.25
N ALA A 13 -27.13 -2.50 4.73
CA ALA A 13 -26.31 -3.67 4.43
C ALA A 13 -25.23 -3.35 3.40
N PHE A 14 -25.55 -2.58 2.37
CA PHE A 14 -24.61 -2.13 1.35
C PHE A 14 -23.52 -1.23 1.96
N VAL A 15 -23.88 -0.27 2.81
CA VAL A 15 -22.94 0.62 3.51
C VAL A 15 -22.05 -0.16 4.47
N LEU A 16 -22.60 -1.08 5.27
CA LEU A 16 -21.83 -1.94 6.18
C LEU A 16 -20.89 -2.85 5.39
N ARG A 17 -21.37 -3.43 4.29
CA ARG A 17 -20.55 -4.24 3.37
C ARG A 17 -19.43 -3.40 2.75
N PHE A 18 -19.71 -2.16 2.36
CA PHE A 18 -18.70 -1.23 1.83
C PHE A 18 -17.66 -0.84 2.88
N ARG A 19 -18.08 -0.65 4.13
CA ARG A 19 -17.17 -0.40 5.27
C ARG A 19 -16.26 -1.60 5.53
N GLN A 20 -16.79 -2.83 5.48
CA GLN A 20 -15.98 -4.06 5.59
C GLN A 20 -14.94 -4.20 4.48
N LEU A 21 -15.23 -3.66 3.29
CA LEU A 21 -14.32 -3.73 2.15
C LEU A 21 -13.28 -2.60 2.11
N GLY A 22 -13.32 -1.64 3.04
CA GLY A 22 -12.35 -0.55 3.15
C GLY A 22 -12.42 0.48 2.03
N TYR A 23 -13.57 0.62 1.35
CA TYR A 23 -13.73 1.52 0.20
C TYR A 23 -12.67 1.29 -0.90
N VAL A 24 -12.42 0.02 -1.21
CA VAL A 24 -11.60 -0.42 -2.35
C VAL A 24 -12.56 -0.86 -3.45
N LEU A 25 -12.71 -0.03 -4.49
CA LEU A 25 -13.49 -0.33 -5.70
C LEU A 25 -12.53 -0.91 -6.73
N GLY A 26 -12.44 -2.23 -6.80
CA GLY A 26 -11.61 -2.95 -7.77
C GLY A 26 -11.32 -4.39 -7.35
N ALA A 27 -11.01 -5.25 -8.32
CA ALA A 27 -10.39 -6.54 -8.05
C ALA A 27 -8.99 -6.27 -7.47
N VAL A 28 -8.78 -6.67 -6.22
CA VAL A 28 -7.47 -6.56 -5.59
C VAL A 28 -6.68 -7.81 -5.95
N GLY A 29 -5.42 -7.64 -6.38
CA GLY A 29 -4.52 -8.78 -6.59
C GLY A 29 -4.46 -9.66 -5.34
N ALA A 30 -4.55 -10.97 -5.52
CA ALA A 30 -4.36 -11.90 -4.41
C ALA A 30 -2.87 -11.88 -4.01
N ALA A 31 -2.59 -11.78 -2.71
CA ALA A 31 -1.25 -12.01 -2.20
C ALA A 31 -1.03 -13.53 -2.08
N THR A 32 -0.02 -14.04 -2.77
CA THR A 32 0.47 -15.41 -2.58
C THR A 32 1.50 -15.48 -1.46
N ASN A 33 2.01 -14.34 -1.01
CA ASN A 33 2.92 -14.21 0.12
C ASN A 33 2.19 -13.68 1.38
N SER A 34 2.20 -14.46 2.47
CA SER A 34 1.56 -14.12 3.74
C SER A 34 2.02 -12.77 4.33
N ALA A 35 3.29 -12.39 4.11
CA ALA A 35 3.81 -11.10 4.56
C ALA A 35 3.10 -9.91 3.90
N LEU A 36 2.62 -10.09 2.66
CA LEU A 36 1.98 -9.03 1.87
C LEU A 36 0.45 -8.95 2.08
N VAL A 37 -0.16 -9.95 2.72
CA VAL A 37 -1.62 -10.00 2.98
C VAL A 37 -2.16 -8.71 3.63
N PRO A 38 -1.50 -8.10 4.62
CA PRO A 38 -1.99 -6.84 5.22
C PRO A 38 -2.03 -5.66 4.25
N PHE A 39 -1.27 -5.71 3.14
CA PHE A 39 -1.13 -4.60 2.19
C PHE A 39 -2.04 -4.73 0.98
N VAL A 40 -2.70 -5.87 0.80
CA VAL A 40 -3.63 -6.16 -0.31
C VAL A 40 -4.65 -5.02 -0.45
N ARG A 41 -5.33 -4.65 0.65
CA ARG A 41 -6.35 -3.57 0.64
C ARG A 41 -5.81 -2.20 1.05
N GLN A 42 -4.51 -2.08 1.23
CA GLN A 42 -3.90 -0.86 1.75
C GLN A 42 -3.63 0.13 0.61
N LYS A 43 -4.05 1.38 0.76
CA LYS A 43 -3.78 2.43 -0.24
C LYS A 43 -2.41 3.08 -0.06
N THR A 44 -1.96 3.19 1.19
CA THR A 44 -0.75 3.93 1.56
C THR A 44 0.11 3.14 2.54
N ILE A 45 1.40 3.08 2.25
CA ILE A 45 2.42 2.60 3.19
C ILE A 45 3.35 3.75 3.56
N ARG A 46 3.96 3.65 4.74
CA ARG A 46 5.13 4.46 5.07
C ARG A 46 6.35 3.68 4.66
N LEU A 47 7.03 4.15 3.61
CA LEU A 47 8.27 3.57 3.11
C LEU A 47 9.46 4.28 3.77
N THR A 48 10.30 3.52 4.44
CA THR A 48 11.55 3.96 5.05
C THR A 48 12.73 3.46 4.21
N THR A 49 13.56 4.41 3.80
CA THR A 49 14.79 4.15 3.03
C THR A 49 15.98 4.61 3.83
N PHE A 50 17.12 3.92 3.68
CA PHE A 50 18.34 4.24 4.40
C PHE A 50 19.32 5.01 3.50
N ARG A 51 19.91 6.07 4.03
CA ARG A 51 21.02 6.79 3.37
C ARG A 51 22.32 5.98 3.54
N LYS A 52 23.40 6.42 2.87
CA LYS A 52 24.74 5.78 2.95
C LYS A 52 25.29 5.76 4.39
N ASP A 53 24.97 6.79 5.16
CA ASP A 53 25.31 6.95 6.58
C ASP A 53 24.38 6.16 7.51
N GLY A 54 23.42 5.39 6.97
CA GLY A 54 22.42 4.66 7.75
C GLY A 54 21.22 5.51 8.20
N THR A 55 21.21 6.82 7.94
CA THR A 55 20.12 7.70 8.41
C THR A 55 18.79 7.33 7.73
N PRO A 56 17.74 6.98 8.49
CA PRO A 56 16.44 6.62 7.92
C PRO A 56 15.72 7.85 7.35
N GLY A 57 15.05 7.65 6.23
CA GLY A 57 14.15 8.63 5.62
C GLY A 57 12.83 7.96 5.27
N SER A 58 11.78 8.33 6.00
CA SER A 58 10.42 7.82 5.75
C SER A 58 9.61 8.75 4.87
N SER A 59 8.74 8.18 4.03
CA SER A 59 7.70 8.93 3.32
C SER A 59 6.47 8.07 3.04
N PRO A 60 5.27 8.66 3.03
CA PRO A 60 4.08 7.98 2.56
C PRO A 60 4.19 7.75 1.04
N VAL A 61 3.88 6.53 0.60
CA VAL A 61 3.79 6.16 -0.82
C VAL A 61 2.60 5.22 -1.03
N SER A 62 2.06 5.21 -2.25
CA SER A 62 1.03 4.25 -2.63
C SER A 62 1.63 2.87 -2.87
N ILE A 63 0.88 1.81 -2.52
CA ILE A 63 1.27 0.41 -2.73
C ILE A 63 0.19 -0.30 -3.55
N VAL A 64 0.63 -1.26 -4.35
CA VAL A 64 -0.21 -2.28 -4.99
C VAL A 64 0.44 -3.63 -4.75
N VAL A 65 -0.32 -4.61 -4.30
CA VAL A 65 0.14 -5.99 -4.14
C VAL A 65 -0.39 -6.84 -5.29
N GLU A 66 0.49 -7.64 -5.88
CA GLU A 66 0.16 -8.58 -6.94
C GLU A 66 1.01 -9.83 -6.77
N GLY A 67 0.36 -10.93 -6.38
CA GLY A 67 1.01 -12.22 -6.18
C GLY A 67 2.03 -12.21 -5.04
N ASP A 68 3.28 -12.48 -5.36
CA ASP A 68 4.42 -12.53 -4.44
C ASP A 68 5.10 -11.17 -4.25
N ARG A 69 4.65 -10.13 -4.97
CA ARG A 69 5.34 -8.84 -5.08
C ARG A 69 4.44 -7.67 -4.70
N ALA A 70 5.09 -6.60 -4.27
CA ALA A 70 4.48 -5.30 -4.03
C ALA A 70 5.17 -4.23 -4.88
N TYR A 71 4.35 -3.38 -5.48
CA TYR A 71 4.78 -2.29 -6.34
C TYR A 71 4.38 -0.98 -5.69
N PHE A 72 5.26 0.02 -5.78
CA PHE A 72 4.97 1.39 -5.36
C PHE A 72 5.55 2.34 -6.39
N ARG A 73 4.89 3.48 -6.59
CA ARG A 73 5.43 4.53 -7.45
C ARG A 73 6.23 5.51 -6.60
N SER A 74 7.44 5.82 -7.05
CA SER A 74 8.25 6.91 -6.52
C SER A 74 8.60 7.85 -7.66
N PHE A 75 8.48 9.16 -7.46
CA PHE A 75 8.84 10.13 -8.50
C PHE A 75 10.31 9.96 -8.91
N GLU A 76 10.54 9.80 -10.21
CA GLU A 76 11.80 9.41 -10.84
C GLU A 76 12.98 10.36 -10.52
N ARG A 77 12.68 11.64 -10.27
CA ARG A 77 13.67 12.67 -9.90
C ARG A 77 14.03 12.70 -8.40
N ALA A 78 13.41 11.84 -7.57
CA ALA A 78 13.65 11.86 -6.13
C ALA A 78 14.99 11.20 -5.77
N VAL A 79 15.72 11.83 -4.84
CA VAL A 79 16.94 11.30 -4.18
C VAL A 79 16.76 9.84 -3.71
N LYS A 80 15.52 9.42 -3.45
CA LYS A 80 15.10 8.06 -3.08
C LYS A 80 15.46 7.00 -4.14
N VAL A 81 15.36 7.31 -5.43
CA VAL A 81 15.72 6.38 -6.51
C VAL A 81 17.23 6.10 -6.51
N ARG A 82 18.04 7.14 -6.33
CA ARG A 82 19.51 7.00 -6.18
C ARG A 82 19.89 6.23 -4.91
N ARG A 83 19.10 6.35 -3.82
CA ARG A 83 19.29 5.57 -2.58
C ARG A 83 18.95 4.09 -2.79
N MET A 84 17.80 3.78 -3.38
CA MET A 84 17.35 2.41 -3.64
C MET A 84 18.26 1.65 -4.62
N ARG A 85 18.85 2.34 -5.61
CA ARG A 85 19.90 1.75 -6.48
C ARG A 85 21.18 1.39 -5.71
N ARG A 86 21.49 2.07 -4.60
CA ARG A 86 22.71 1.87 -3.82
C ARG A 86 22.53 0.92 -2.64
N ASN A 87 21.37 0.98 -1.99
CA ASN A 87 20.97 0.08 -0.91
C ASN A 87 19.52 -0.35 -1.17
N PRO A 88 19.28 -1.58 -1.66
CA PRO A 88 17.94 -2.05 -1.95
C PRO A 88 17.15 -2.41 -0.69
N THR A 89 17.76 -2.38 0.50
CA THR A 89 17.06 -2.67 1.75
C THR A 89 16.14 -1.50 2.13
N VAL A 90 14.87 -1.81 2.32
CA VAL A 90 13.84 -0.88 2.77
C VAL A 90 13.03 -1.48 3.90
N GLU A 91 12.39 -0.61 4.66
CA GLU A 91 11.39 -0.96 5.63
C GLU A 91 10.07 -0.32 5.26
N PHE A 92 8.96 -1.02 5.48
CA PHE A 92 7.65 -0.50 5.19
C PHE A 92 6.61 -0.97 6.19
N CYS A 93 5.62 -0.12 6.46
CA CYS A 93 4.49 -0.45 7.32
C CYS A 93 3.19 0.15 6.78
N PRO A 94 2.02 -0.40 7.15
CA PRO A 94 0.74 0.17 6.77
C PRO A 94 0.61 1.57 7.38
N ALA A 95 0.16 2.56 6.61
CA ALA A 95 0.02 3.92 7.09
C ALA A 95 -1.28 4.58 6.64
N THR A 96 -1.74 5.57 7.40
CA THR A 96 -2.82 6.47 6.95
C THR A 96 -2.39 7.26 5.72
N ALA A 97 -3.34 7.90 5.04
CA ALA A 97 -3.04 8.83 3.94
C ALA A 97 -2.08 9.97 4.34
N SER A 98 -2.11 10.37 5.62
CA SER A 98 -1.18 11.34 6.21
C SER A 98 0.20 10.77 6.58
N GLY A 99 0.43 9.47 6.39
CA GLY A 99 1.70 8.80 6.69
C GLY A 99 1.88 8.35 8.14
N LYS A 100 0.82 8.36 8.96
CA LYS A 100 0.87 7.84 10.34
C LYS A 100 0.92 6.30 10.28
N PRO A 101 1.91 5.64 10.89
CA PRO A 101 1.99 4.19 10.91
C PRO A 101 0.80 3.58 11.68
N THR A 102 0.29 2.46 11.18
CA THR A 102 -0.91 1.78 11.69
C THR A 102 -0.68 0.29 11.98
N GLY A 103 0.50 -0.23 11.67
CA GLY A 103 0.84 -1.64 11.88
C GLY A 103 2.34 -1.88 11.96
N SER A 104 2.71 -3.15 12.05
CA SER A 104 4.10 -3.60 12.15
C SER A 104 4.92 -3.24 10.92
N THR A 105 6.18 -2.89 11.16
CA THR A 105 7.19 -2.70 10.12
C THR A 105 7.66 -4.04 9.58
N GLN A 106 7.80 -4.13 8.27
CA GLN A 106 8.39 -5.25 7.56
C GLN A 106 9.60 -4.77 6.77
N SER A 107 10.64 -5.58 6.75
CA SER A 107 11.83 -5.34 5.92
C SER A 107 11.67 -6.02 4.57
N GLY A 108 12.14 -5.38 3.51
CA GLY A 108 12.11 -5.92 2.16
C GLY A 108 13.29 -5.45 1.34
N SER A 109 13.47 -6.09 0.18
CA SER A 109 14.37 -5.59 -0.86
C SER A 109 13.56 -4.98 -1.99
N VAL A 110 14.06 -3.89 -2.56
CA VAL A 110 13.42 -3.23 -3.71
C VAL A 110 14.35 -3.28 -4.91
N ARG A 111 13.74 -3.51 -6.07
CA ARG A 111 14.39 -3.36 -7.36
C ARG A 111 13.67 -2.27 -8.13
N LEU A 112 14.44 -1.33 -8.67
CA LEU A 112 13.89 -0.35 -9.59
C LEU A 112 13.43 -1.07 -10.86
N LEU A 113 12.18 -0.84 -11.22
CA LEU A 113 11.63 -1.27 -12.50
C LEU A 113 11.81 -0.11 -13.46
N GLU A 114 12.42 -0.37 -14.62
CA GLU A 114 12.48 0.62 -15.69
C GLU A 114 11.09 0.67 -16.34
N GLY A 115 10.47 1.85 -16.34
CA GLY A 115 9.22 2.06 -17.07
C GLY A 115 9.51 1.96 -18.57
N LEU A 116 8.68 1.22 -19.29
CA LEU A 116 8.69 1.28 -20.75
C LEU A 116 8.42 2.74 -21.16
N ASN A 117 9.37 3.38 -21.84
CA ASN A 117 9.12 4.65 -22.54
C ASN A 117 8.03 4.37 -23.58
N ILE A 118 6.80 4.79 -23.30
CA ILE A 118 5.70 4.86 -24.28
C ILE A 118 5.28 6.32 -24.39
#